data_AF-A0A432UQ61-F1
#
_entry.id   AF-A0A432UQ61-F1
#
_cell.length_a   1.000
_cell.length_b   1.000
_cell.length_c   1.000
_cell.angle_alpha   90.00
_cell.angle_beta   90.00
_cell.angle_gamma   90.00
#
_symmetry.space_group_name_H-M   'P 1'
#
loop_
_entity.id
_entity.type
_entity.pdbx_description
1 polymer ?
#
loop_
_entity_poly.entity_id
_entity_poly.type
_entity_poly.pdbx_seq_one_letter_code
_entity_poly.pdbx_strand_id
1 'polypeptide(L)' 'MAKNIKGNHDGKGGRNETYTIPGRGTVPRKKLVKEVENGKHPEFSTYERDGEKFVRANPDDSSKNNINE' A
#
# COMPACT_ATOMS: atom_id res chain seq x y z
N MET A 1 -1.91 14.36 5.92
CA MET A 1 -1.30 13.22 5.19
C MET A 1 -2.22 12.03 5.38
N ALA A 2 -2.52 11.32 4.30
CA ALA A 2 -3.40 10.16 4.35
C ALA A 2 -2.68 9.02 5.09
N LYS A 3 -3.01 8.85 6.38
CA LYS A 3 -2.48 7.79 7.24
C LYS A 3 -2.94 6.37 6.84
N ASN A 4 -3.79 6.27 5.82
CA ASN A 4 -4.48 5.04 5.46
C ASN A 4 -4.48 4.87 3.95
N ILE A 5 -3.51 4.15 3.39
CA ILE A 5 -3.60 3.66 2.01
C ILE A 5 -4.38 2.35 2.05
N LYS A 6 -5.51 2.29 1.34
CA LYS A 6 -6.34 1.09 1.26
C LYS A 6 -5.93 0.25 0.05
N GLY A 7 -5.65 -1.03 0.26
CA GLY A 7 -5.53 -2.00 -0.83
C GLY A 7 -6.92 -2.31 -1.40
N ASN A 8 -7.07 -2.31 -2.72
CA ASN A 8 -8.36 -2.51 -3.37
C ASN A 8 -8.67 -3.98 -3.71
N HIS A 9 -7.74 -4.92 -3.51
CA HIS A 9 -7.88 -6.34 -3.87
C HIS A 9 -8.38 -6.61 -5.30
N ASP A 10 -8.12 -5.67 -6.22
CA ASP A 10 -8.63 -5.67 -7.59
C ASP A 10 -7.87 -6.62 -8.53
N GLY A 11 -6.76 -7.19 -8.07
CA GLY A 11 -5.91 -8.03 -8.89
C GLY A 11 -6.25 -9.52 -8.82
N LYS A 12 -5.77 -10.25 -9.83
CA LYS A 12 -5.93 -11.71 -9.93
C LYS A 12 -5.43 -12.41 -8.66
N GLY A 13 -6.31 -13.16 -7.99
CA GLY A 13 -6.01 -13.85 -6.71
C GLY A 13 -6.17 -12.98 -5.46
N GLY A 14 -6.89 -11.85 -5.55
CA GLY A 14 -7.13 -10.95 -4.41
C GLY A 14 -5.93 -10.04 -4.11
N ARG A 15 -4.99 -9.91 -5.04
CA ARG A 15 -3.81 -9.05 -4.88
C ARG A 15 -4.17 -7.58 -5.08
N ASN A 16 -3.37 -6.69 -4.49
CA ASN A 16 -3.57 -5.25 -4.64
C ASN A 16 -2.92 -4.73 -5.94
N GLU A 17 -3.67 -4.64 -7.05
CA GLU A 17 -3.17 -3.97 -8.27
C GLU A 17 -3.30 -2.45 -8.22
N THR A 18 -4.29 -1.96 -7.48
CA THR A 18 -4.50 -0.54 -7.20
C THR A 18 -4.65 -0.30 -5.70
N TYR A 19 -4.31 0.93 -5.31
CA TYR A 19 -4.39 1.40 -3.93
C TYR A 19 -5.15 2.71 -3.90
N THR A 20 -6.10 2.83 -2.97
CA THR A 20 -6.86 4.06 -2.78
C THR A 20 -6.22 4.88 -1.68
N ILE A 21 -5.84 6.11 -2.02
CA ILE A 21 -5.32 7.09 -1.08
C ILE A 21 -6.44 8.10 -0.78
N PRO A 22 -6.94 8.19 0.46
CA PRO A 22 -7.98 9.14 0.82
C PRO A 22 -7.52 10.57 0.52
N GLY A 23 -8.35 11.32 -0.21
CA GLY A 23 -8.04 12.69 -0.66
C GLY A 23 -7.22 12.78 -1.97
N ARG A 24 -6.69 11.68 -2.51
CA ARG A 24 -6.01 11.64 -3.82
C ARG A 24 -6.73 10.74 -4.84
N GLY A 25 -7.40 9.70 -4.37
CA GLY A 25 -8.07 8.71 -5.19
C GLY A 25 -7.24 7.45 -5.43
N THR A 26 -7.59 6.70 -6.47
CA THR A 26 -6.99 5.40 -6.78
C THR A 26 -5.68 5.57 -7.55
N VAL A 27 -4.64 4.86 -7.12
CA VAL A 27 -3.29 4.93 -7.66
C VAL A 27 -2.84 3.50 -8.03
N PRO A 28 -2.20 3.30 -9.20
CA PRO A 28 -1.66 1.99 -9.56
C PRO A 28 -0.54 1.56 -8.61
N ARG A 29 -0.47 0.27 -8.25
CA ARG A 29 0.58 -0.31 -7.39
C ARG A 29 1.98 0.11 -7.82
N LYS A 30 2.33 -0.08 -9.10
CA LYS A 30 3.68 0.24 -9.62
C LYS A 30 4.07 1.70 -9.36
N LYS A 31 3.11 2.62 -9.51
CA LYS A 31 3.33 4.04 -9.24
C LYS A 31 3.52 4.27 -7.74
N LEU A 32 2.65 3.69 -6.92
CA LEU A 32 2.73 3.86 -5.48
C LEU A 32 4.02 3.26 -4.88
N VAL A 33 4.40 2.05 -5.30
CA VAL A 33 5.67 1.39 -4.93
C VAL A 33 6.83 2.33 -5.20
N LYS A 34 6.90 2.90 -6.41
CA LYS A 34 7.96 3.84 -6.77
C LYS A 34 7.93 5.11 -5.92
N GLU A 35 6.75 5.65 -5.60
CA GLU A 35 6.63 6.83 -4.72
C GLU A 35 7.07 6.53 -3.28
N VAL A 36 6.75 5.35 -2.76
CA VAL A 36 7.19 4.87 -1.45
C VAL A 36 8.71 4.67 -1.44
N GLU A 37 9.28 4.03 -2.46
CA GLU A 37 10.74 3.87 -2.62
C GLU A 37 11.46 5.23 -2.77
N ASN A 38 10.79 6.25 -3.30
CA ASN A 38 11.30 7.62 -3.37
C ASN A 38 11.09 8.42 -2.06
N GLY A 39 10.59 7.81 -1.00
CA GLY A 39 10.40 8.46 0.30
C GLY A 39 9.22 9.44 0.36
N LYS A 40 8.31 9.45 -0.63
CA LYS A 40 7.13 10.32 -0.62
C LYS A 40 6.06 9.88 0.40
N HIS A 41 6.17 8.65 0.90
CA HIS A 41 5.22 8.02 1.80
C HIS A 41 5.97 7.40 2.98
N PRO A 42 6.46 8.22 3.93
CA PRO A 42 7.30 7.75 5.04
C PRO A 42 6.58 6.80 6.01
N GLU A 43 5.24 6.85 6.06
CA GLU A 43 4.38 5.96 6.87
C GLU A 43 4.16 4.58 6.21
N PHE A 44 4.70 4.36 5.00
CA PHE A 44 4.49 3.14 4.21
C PHE A 44 5.83 2.53 3.79
N SER A 45 5.84 1.22 3.62
CA SER A 45 6.98 0.46 3.13
C SER A 45 6.56 -0.44 1.99
N THR A 46 7.52 -0.76 1.11
CA THR A 46 7.32 -1.79 0.09
C THR A 46 7.83 -3.13 0.58
N TYR A 47 7.13 -4.21 0.23
CA TYR A 47 7.58 -5.58 0.43
C TYR A 47 7.39 -6.37 -0.86
N GLU A 48 8.20 -7.41 -1.07
CA GLU A 48 8.08 -8.28 -2.24
C GLU A 48 7.36 -9.58 -1.85
N ARG A 49 6.43 -10.01 -2.69
CA ARG A 49 5.75 -11.31 -2.57
C ARG A 49 5.62 -11.91 -3.96
N ASP A 50 6.13 -13.12 -4.15
CA ASP A 50 6.05 -13.84 -5.43
C ASP A 50 6.67 -13.05 -6.61
N GLY A 51 7.77 -12.32 -6.37
CA GLY A 51 8.42 -11.47 -7.37
C GLY A 51 7.68 -10.15 -7.69
N GLU A 52 6.59 -9.86 -6.98
CA GLU A 52 5.82 -8.64 -7.11
C GLU A 52 5.99 -7.74 -5.87
N LYS A 53 6.38 -6.47 -6.07
CA LYS A 53 6.45 -5.49 -4.98
C LYS A 53 5.07 -4.92 -4.65
N PHE A 54 4.70 -4.93 -3.39
CA PHE A 54 3.46 -4.39 -2.84
C PHE A 54 3.78 -3.32 -1.81
N VAL A 55 2.84 -2.41 -1.60
CA VAL A 55 2.91 -1.41 -0.53
C VAL A 55 2.13 -1.93 0.68
N ARG A 56 2.74 -1.78 1.85
CA ARG A 56 2.11 -2.00 3.17
C ARG A 56 2.30 -0.77 4.04
N ALA A 57 1.38 -0.55 4.98
CA ALA A 57 1.60 0.41 6.05
C ALA A 57 2.78 -0.04 6.91
N ASN A 58 3.56 0.92 7.43
CA ASN A 58 4.56 0.58 8.41
C ASN A 58 3.87 -0.01 9.65
N PRO A 59 4.47 -1.04 10.27
CA PRO A 59 4.03 -1.49 11.57
C PRO A 59 4.31 -0.37 12.57
N ASP A 60 3.33 0.50 12.77
CA ASP A 60 3.23 1.27 14.01
C ASP A 60 2.96 0.22 15.10
N ASP A 61 3.67 0.30 16.22
CA ASP A 61 3.60 -0.61 17.39
C ASP A 61 2.16 -0.82 17.96
N SER A 62 1.17 -0.16 17.37
CA SER A 62 -0.25 -0.46 17.50
C SER A 62 -0.69 -1.60 16.58
N SER A 63 -1.05 -2.73 17.19
CA SER A 63 -1.69 -3.92 16.58
C SER A 63 -3.03 -3.68 15.84
N LYS A 64 -3.36 -2.43 15.49
CA LYS A 64 -4.60 -2.01 14.82
C LYS A 64 -4.48 -1.86 13.30
N ASN A 65 -3.28 -1.97 12.72
CA ASN A 65 -3.04 -1.83 11.28
C ASN A 65 -2.91 -3.17 10.53
N ASN A 66 -3.57 -4.23 11.01
CA ASN A 66 -3.61 -5.47 10.25
C ASN A 66 -4.59 -5.30 9.09
N ILE A 67 -4.09 -5.36 7.85
CA ILE A 67 -4.85 -5.16 6.59
C ILE A 67 -5.70 -6.41 6.28
N ASN A 68 -6.36 -6.95 7.30
CA ASN A 68 -7.25 -8.10 7.18
C ASN A 68 -8.36 -7.94 8.22
N GLU A 69 -9.43 -7.25 7.82
CA GLU A 69 -10.78 -7.51 8.33
C GLU A 69 -11.57 -8.15 7.20
#